data_AF-A0A358EGR8-F1
#
_entry.id   AF-A0A358EGR8-F1
#
_cell.length_a   1.000
_cell.length_b   1.000
_cell.length_c   1.000
_cell.angle_alpha   90.00
_cell.angle_beta   90.00
_cell.angle_gamma   90.00
#
_symmetry.space_group_name_H-M   'P 1'
#
loop_
_entity.id
_entity.type
_entity.pdbx_description
1 polymer ?
#
loop_
_entity_poly.entity_id
_entity_poly.type
_entity_poly.pdbx_seq_one_letter_code
_entity_poly.pdbx_strand_id
1 'polypeptide(L)'
;VAKSESAEERAAITKSLLQGLAADPYAFIGSPPSSLMDYVDEYAELEDILKKHIDRLLEEFEIQKPDKNTYAPLALHFNFPHNTVVATVTLALLEGRPQPLTLNDLFVSEFETGVNETQKSLAEKLMAFSRGTPDRLGYRGSMLVAYDPLSGLRSFSMTRDTLRKGFAT
;
A
#
# COMPACT_ATOMS: atom_id res chain seq x y z
N VAL A 1 8.97 13.76 28.62
CA VAL A 1 8.02 12.64 28.84
C VAL A 1 7.38 12.36 27.48
N ALA A 2 7.78 11.29 26.81
CA ALA A 2 7.14 10.91 25.55
C ALA A 2 5.65 10.65 25.86
N LYS A 3 4.74 11.33 25.15
CA LYS A 3 3.32 10.96 25.17
C LYS A 3 3.25 9.47 24.85
N SER A 4 2.54 8.69 25.65
CA SER A 4 2.17 7.34 25.22
C SER A 4 1.34 7.50 23.95
N GLU A 5 1.84 7.02 22.82
CA GLU A 5 1.05 6.92 21.58
C GLU A 5 -0.26 6.20 21.90
N SER A 6 -1.37 6.71 21.36
CA SER A 6 -2.63 5.98 21.46
C SER A 6 -2.52 4.68 20.64
N ALA A 7 -3.32 3.67 20.99
CA ALA A 7 -3.36 2.43 20.22
C ALA A 7 -3.76 2.68 18.74
N GLU A 8 -4.57 3.71 18.50
CA GLU A 8 -5.01 4.15 17.17
C GLU A 8 -3.85 4.75 16.36
N GLU A 9 -3.07 5.67 16.96
CA GLU A 9 -1.89 6.26 16.31
C GLU A 9 -0.88 5.17 15.91
N ARG A 10 -0.65 4.21 16.80
CA ARG A 10 0.21 3.06 16.52
C ARG A 10 -0.33 2.18 15.39
N ALA A 11 -1.63 1.92 15.37
CA ALA A 11 -2.26 1.15 14.29
C ALA A 11 -2.12 1.86 12.94
N ALA A 12 -2.26 3.19 12.91
CA ALA A 12 -2.06 3.99 11.70
C ALA A 12 -0.60 3.90 11.20
N ILE A 13 0.38 4.08 12.09
CA ILE A 13 1.82 4.01 11.75
C ILE A 13 2.18 2.64 11.18
N THR A 14 1.78 1.57 11.88
CA THR A 14 2.08 0.19 11.45
C THR A 14 1.42 -0.14 10.13
N LYS A 15 0.22 0.39 9.86
CA LYS A 15 -0.43 0.26 8.56
C LYS A 15 0.34 0.96 7.44
N SER A 16 0.82 2.17 7.69
CA SER A 16 1.65 2.91 6.74
C SER A 16 2.97 2.20 6.46
N LEU A 17 3.61 1.64 7.51
CA LEU A 17 4.81 0.83 7.36
C LEU A 17 4.56 -0.42 6.51
N LEU A 18 3.45 -1.13 6.74
CA LEU A 18 3.06 -2.27 5.92
C LEU A 18 2.88 -1.88 4.45
N GLN A 19 2.19 -0.76 4.16
CA GLN A 19 2.00 -0.29 2.79
C GLN A 19 3.33 0.07 2.11
N GLY A 20 4.23 0.76 2.83
CA GLY A 20 5.55 1.13 2.31
C GLY A 20 6.44 -0.09 2.05
N LEU A 21 6.58 -0.98 3.03
CA LEU A 21 7.41 -2.18 2.93
C LEU A 21 6.85 -3.18 1.93
N ALA A 22 5.54 -3.22 1.69
CA ALA A 22 4.99 -4.14 0.70
C ALA A 22 5.29 -3.74 -0.75
N ALA A 23 5.66 -2.48 -1.00
CA ALA A 23 6.15 -2.05 -2.31
C ALA A 23 7.55 -2.59 -2.61
N ASP A 24 8.39 -2.71 -1.58
CA ASP A 24 9.70 -3.37 -1.65
C ASP A 24 10.04 -4.09 -0.33
N PRO A 25 9.65 -5.38 -0.19
CA PRO A 25 9.90 -6.13 1.03
C PRO A 25 11.38 -6.37 1.36
N TYR A 26 12.28 -6.10 0.41
CA TYR A 26 13.70 -6.34 0.54
C TYR A 26 14.50 -5.06 0.82
N ALA A 27 13.83 -3.90 0.94
CA ALA A 27 14.46 -2.59 1.01
C ALA A 27 15.56 -2.44 2.07
N PHE A 28 15.53 -3.25 3.14
CA PHE A 28 16.51 -3.24 4.24
C PHE A 28 17.02 -4.64 4.58
N ILE A 29 17.07 -5.56 3.60
CA ILE A 29 17.55 -6.92 3.80
C ILE A 29 18.78 -7.15 2.93
N GLY A 30 19.91 -7.42 3.59
CA GLY A 30 21.19 -7.64 2.90
C GLY A 30 21.87 -6.32 2.55
N SER A 31 22.58 -6.29 1.42
CA SER A 31 23.42 -5.14 1.08
C SER A 31 22.61 -3.98 0.49
N PRO A 32 22.97 -2.71 0.81
CA PRO A 32 22.30 -1.56 0.25
C PRO A 32 22.43 -1.52 -1.28
N PRO A 33 21.41 -1.03 -2.01
CA PRO A 33 21.51 -0.80 -3.44
C PRO A 33 22.54 0.30 -3.73
N SER A 34 23.08 0.32 -4.96
CA SER A 34 24.12 1.28 -5.37
C SER A 34 23.73 2.74 -5.15
N SER A 35 22.45 3.07 -5.28
CA SER A 35 21.91 4.42 -5.04
C SER A 35 21.96 4.86 -3.57
N LEU A 36 22.18 3.94 -2.63
CA LEU A 36 22.24 4.20 -1.19
C LEU A 36 23.64 3.95 -0.59
N MET A 37 24.66 3.74 -1.41
CA MET A 37 26.03 3.47 -0.92
C MET A 37 26.63 4.64 -0.13
N ASP A 38 26.26 5.88 -0.45
CA ASP A 38 26.68 7.07 0.29
C ASP A 38 25.97 7.20 1.65
N TYR A 39 24.97 6.35 1.93
CA TYR A 39 24.13 6.35 3.14
C TYR A 39 24.16 4.98 3.84
N VAL A 40 25.31 4.29 3.76
CA VAL A 40 25.46 2.93 4.31
C VAL A 40 25.25 2.88 5.83
N ASP A 41 25.65 3.94 6.54
CA ASP A 41 25.51 4.03 7.99
C ASP A 41 24.03 4.18 8.38
N GLU A 42 23.27 5.04 7.69
CA GLU A 42 21.82 5.19 7.89
C GLU A 42 21.04 3.94 7.49
N TYR A 43 21.46 3.27 6.42
CA TYR A 43 20.87 2.00 6.01
C TYR A 43 21.06 0.93 7.10
N ALA A 44 22.27 0.81 7.64
CA ALA A 44 22.58 -0.13 8.72
C ALA A 44 21.81 0.21 10.01
N GLU A 45 21.67 1.49 10.35
CA GLU A 45 20.86 1.92 11.49
C GLU A 45 19.39 1.50 11.34
N LEU A 46 18.81 1.69 10.15
CA LEU A 46 17.44 1.25 9.86
C LEU A 46 17.29 -0.27 9.90
N GLU A 47 18.26 -1.01 9.35
CA GLU A 47 18.30 -2.47 9.43
C GLU A 47 18.30 -2.95 10.89
N ASP A 48 19.15 -2.36 11.75
CA ASP A 48 19.24 -2.69 13.17
C ASP A 48 17.95 -2.37 13.93
N ILE A 49 17.33 -1.21 13.68
CA ILE A 49 16.05 -0.83 14.28
C ILE A 49 14.95 -1.83 13.86
N LEU A 50 14.85 -2.15 12.58
CA LEU A 50 13.87 -3.11 12.06
C LEU A 50 14.09 -4.48 12.69
N LYS A 51 15.32 -4.99 12.69
CA LYS A 51 15.68 -6.28 13.27
C LYS A 51 15.31 -6.37 14.75
N LYS A 52 15.59 -5.31 15.52
CA LYS A 52 15.26 -5.25 16.95
C LYS A 52 13.75 -5.32 17.22
N HIS A 53 12.92 -4.82 16.31
CA HIS A 53 11.48 -4.67 16.50
C HIS A 53 10.64 -5.60 15.63
N ILE A 54 11.26 -6.52 14.87
CA ILE A 54 10.58 -7.27 13.82
C ILE A 54 9.45 -8.16 14.35
N ASP A 55 9.65 -8.88 15.45
CA ASP A 55 8.63 -9.81 15.97
C ASP A 55 7.33 -9.06 16.32
N ARG A 56 7.45 -7.95 17.04
CA ARG A 56 6.33 -7.08 17.38
C ARG A 56 5.67 -6.50 16.13
N LEU A 57 6.47 -6.04 15.17
CA LEU A 57 5.96 -5.48 13.92
C LEU A 57 5.15 -6.52 13.13
N LEU A 58 5.62 -7.77 13.09
CA LEU A 58 4.92 -8.87 12.41
C LEU A 58 3.60 -9.25 13.11
N GLU A 59 3.55 -9.20 14.45
CA GLU A 59 2.31 -9.36 15.21
C GLU A 59 1.31 -8.23 14.89
N GLU A 60 1.79 -6.97 14.87
CA GLU A 60 0.98 -5.80 14.54
C GLU A 60 0.47 -5.87 13.08
N PHE A 61 1.27 -6.40 12.15
CA PHE A 61 0.84 -6.66 10.77
C PHE A 61 -0.24 -7.74 10.66
N GLU A 62 -0.16 -8.84 11.43
CA GLU A 62 -1.17 -9.91 11.37
C GLU A 62 -2.55 -9.44 11.82
N ILE A 63 -2.63 -8.52 12.79
CA ILE A 63 -3.88 -7.87 13.21
C ILE A 63 -4.53 -7.11 12.03
N GLN A 64 -3.71 -6.59 11.11
CA GLN A 64 -4.12 -5.75 9.98
C GLN A 64 -4.21 -6.51 8.66
N LYS A 65 -4.16 -7.85 8.72
CA LYS A 65 -4.25 -8.71 7.56
C LYS A 65 -5.48 -8.36 6.71
N PRO A 66 -5.30 -8.10 5.40
CA PRO A 66 -6.42 -7.84 4.51
C PRO A 66 -7.44 -8.98 4.50
N ASP A 67 -8.74 -8.66 4.47
CA ASP A 67 -9.79 -9.62 4.14
C ASP A 67 -10.16 -9.51 2.65
N LYS A 68 -10.46 -10.65 2.02
CA LYS A 68 -10.75 -10.71 0.57
C LYS A 68 -12.08 -10.03 0.18
N ASN A 69 -12.98 -9.83 1.13
CA ASN A 69 -14.31 -9.27 0.87
C ASN A 69 -14.36 -7.76 1.14
N THR A 70 -13.43 -7.25 1.96
CA THR A 70 -13.31 -5.83 2.31
C THR A 70 -12.24 -5.13 1.48
N TYR A 71 -12.40 -3.81 1.28
CA TYR A 71 -11.36 -2.97 0.72
C TYR A 71 -10.09 -3.01 1.55
N ALA A 72 -8.95 -3.15 0.86
CA ALA A 72 -7.63 -3.00 1.42
C ALA A 72 -6.77 -2.14 0.47
N PRO A 73 -6.14 -1.05 0.95
CA PRO A 73 -5.23 -0.25 0.13
C PRO A 73 -4.14 -1.06 -0.55
N LEU A 74 -3.66 -2.12 0.11
CA LEU A 74 -2.63 -3.02 -0.41
C LEU A 74 -3.04 -3.80 -1.67
N ALA A 75 -4.35 -3.89 -1.94
CA ALA A 75 -4.90 -4.50 -3.14
C ALA A 75 -5.06 -3.52 -4.31
N LEU A 76 -4.82 -2.21 -4.09
CA LEU A 76 -4.88 -1.18 -5.11
C LEU A 76 -3.48 -0.94 -5.68
N HIS A 77 -3.29 -1.29 -6.95
CA HIS A 77 -2.04 -1.15 -7.67
C HIS A 77 -2.18 -0.09 -8.76
N PHE A 78 -1.14 0.72 -8.93
CA PHE A 78 -0.99 1.67 -10.02
C PHE A 78 0.50 1.84 -10.30
N ASN A 79 0.84 2.13 -11.54
CA ASN A 79 2.23 2.42 -11.93
C ASN A 79 2.69 3.82 -11.47
N PHE A 80 1.78 4.81 -11.48
CA PHE A 80 2.02 6.17 -11.00
C PHE A 80 0.77 6.75 -10.35
N PRO A 81 0.87 7.44 -9.20
CA PRO A 81 -0.29 8.09 -8.57
C PRO A 81 -1.06 9.02 -9.52
N HIS A 82 -0.35 9.66 -10.45
CA HIS A 82 -0.92 10.55 -11.47
C HIS A 82 -1.97 9.85 -12.34
N ASN A 83 -1.79 8.57 -12.65
CA ASN A 83 -2.75 7.83 -13.46
C ASN A 83 -4.06 7.57 -12.71
N THR A 84 -3.96 7.34 -11.40
CA THR A 84 -5.14 7.27 -10.53
C THR A 84 -5.87 8.61 -10.48
N VAL A 85 -5.14 9.73 -10.36
CA VAL A 85 -5.74 11.08 -10.38
C VAL A 85 -6.45 11.36 -11.71
N VAL A 86 -5.79 11.11 -12.84
CA VAL A 86 -6.37 11.32 -14.17
C VAL A 86 -7.63 10.48 -14.36
N ALA A 87 -7.61 9.22 -13.94
CA ALA A 87 -8.78 8.35 -14.00
C ALA A 87 -9.92 8.86 -13.09
N THR A 88 -9.63 9.29 -11.86
CA THR A 88 -10.64 9.86 -10.95
C THR A 88 -11.28 11.14 -11.52
N VAL A 89 -10.47 12.05 -12.07
CA VAL A 89 -10.98 13.29 -12.70
C VAL A 89 -11.82 12.97 -13.93
N THR A 90 -11.37 12.04 -14.77
CA THR A 90 -12.12 11.63 -15.97
C THR A 90 -13.46 10.99 -15.60
N LEU A 91 -13.48 10.11 -14.59
CA LEU A 91 -14.71 9.53 -14.06
C LEU A 91 -15.67 10.61 -13.54
N ALA A 92 -15.17 11.62 -12.82
CA ALA A 92 -15.99 12.72 -12.34
C ALA A 92 -16.62 13.53 -13.49
N LEU A 93 -15.87 13.79 -14.56
CA LEU A 93 -16.37 14.47 -15.76
C LEU A 93 -17.44 13.63 -16.48
N LEU A 94 -17.22 12.32 -16.64
CA LEU A 94 -18.17 11.41 -17.28
C LEU A 94 -19.46 11.23 -16.47
N GLU A 95 -19.37 11.21 -15.14
CA GLU A 95 -20.53 11.10 -14.25
C GLU A 95 -21.22 12.45 -14.00
N GLY A 96 -20.66 13.57 -14.46
CA GLY A 96 -21.20 14.91 -14.25
C GLY A 96 -21.18 15.38 -12.79
N ARG A 97 -20.37 14.75 -11.93
CA ARG A 97 -20.28 15.04 -10.49
C ARG A 97 -18.91 14.62 -9.93
N PRO A 98 -18.41 15.29 -8.87
CA PRO A 98 -17.19 14.87 -8.18
C PRO A 98 -17.31 13.46 -7.60
N GLN A 99 -16.19 12.73 -7.54
CA GLN A 99 -16.12 11.51 -6.74
C GLN A 99 -16.11 11.89 -5.25
N PRO A 100 -16.75 11.08 -4.38
CA PRO A 100 -16.88 11.39 -2.96
C PRO A 100 -15.58 11.21 -2.17
N LEU A 101 -14.57 10.56 -2.76
CA LEU A 101 -13.28 10.27 -2.15
C LEU A 101 -12.15 10.98 -2.90
N THR A 102 -11.18 11.48 -2.15
CA THR A 102 -9.89 11.95 -2.65
C THR A 102 -8.97 10.76 -2.97
N LEU A 103 -7.82 11.03 -3.61
CA LEU A 103 -6.79 10.02 -3.80
C LEU A 103 -6.29 9.45 -2.47
N ASN A 104 -6.05 10.31 -1.48
CA ASN A 104 -5.51 9.91 -0.18
C ASN A 104 -6.49 9.01 0.58
N ASP A 105 -7.79 9.20 0.39
CA ASP A 105 -8.82 8.37 1.01
C ASP A 105 -8.80 6.92 0.50
N LEU A 106 -8.09 6.62 -0.61
CA LEU A 106 -7.83 5.25 -1.05
C LEU A 106 -6.65 4.59 -0.30
N PHE A 107 -5.82 5.36 0.40
CA PHE A 107 -4.63 4.86 1.10
C PHE A 107 -4.74 4.92 2.63
N VAL A 108 -5.51 5.88 3.13
CA VAL A 108 -5.75 6.07 4.55
C VAL A 108 -6.98 5.27 4.97
N SER A 109 -6.89 4.52 6.07
CA SER A 109 -7.98 3.68 6.56
C SER A 109 -8.84 4.29 7.65
N GLU A 110 -8.62 5.57 7.95
CA GLU A 110 -9.18 6.24 9.13
C GLU A 110 -10.60 6.78 8.92
N PHE A 111 -11.30 6.36 7.87
CA PHE A 111 -12.61 6.90 7.58
C PHE A 111 -13.72 5.93 7.95
N GLU A 112 -14.74 6.52 8.57
CA GLU A 112 -15.95 5.96 9.21
C GLU A 112 -16.55 4.72 8.51
N THR A 113 -17.29 3.93 9.30
CA THR A 113 -18.12 2.83 8.80
C THR A 113 -18.97 3.28 7.61
N GLY A 114 -18.79 2.64 6.44
CA GLY A 114 -19.47 3.00 5.18
C GLY A 114 -18.52 3.49 4.08
N VAL A 115 -17.30 3.90 4.45
CA VAL A 115 -16.27 4.33 3.49
C VAL A 115 -15.65 3.14 2.75
N ASN A 116 -15.59 1.96 3.38
CA ASN A 116 -15.03 0.75 2.76
C ASN A 116 -15.74 0.35 1.45
N GLU A 117 -17.08 0.35 1.44
CA GLU A 117 -17.87 0.10 0.22
C GLU A 117 -17.67 1.21 -0.82
N THR A 118 -17.51 2.45 -0.37
CA THR A 118 -17.24 3.60 -1.26
C THR A 118 -15.83 3.51 -1.87
N GLN A 119 -14.81 3.11 -1.09
CA GLN A 119 -13.43 2.89 -1.54
C GLN A 119 -13.38 1.74 -2.54
N LYS A 120 -14.01 0.62 -2.20
CA LYS A 120 -14.11 -0.55 -3.09
C LYS A 120 -14.80 -0.19 -4.39
N SER A 121 -15.95 0.50 -4.33
CA SER A 121 -16.67 0.95 -5.51
C SER A 121 -15.82 1.87 -6.39
N LEU A 122 -15.12 2.84 -5.81
CA LEU A 122 -14.24 3.73 -6.56
C LEU A 122 -13.06 2.96 -7.18
N ALA A 123 -12.41 2.07 -6.44
CA ALA A 123 -11.31 1.26 -6.93
C ALA A 123 -11.72 0.34 -8.10
N GLU A 124 -12.90 -0.27 -8.01
CA GLU A 124 -13.49 -1.08 -9.08
C GLU A 124 -13.82 -0.24 -10.32
N LYS A 125 -14.35 0.98 -10.14
CA LYS A 125 -14.58 1.93 -11.25
C LYS A 125 -13.28 2.37 -11.91
N LEU A 126 -12.24 2.67 -11.14
CA LEU A 126 -10.92 3.05 -11.66
C LEU A 126 -10.29 1.91 -12.47
N MET A 127 -10.39 0.67 -11.97
CA MET A 127 -9.95 -0.51 -12.71
C MET A 127 -10.79 -0.73 -13.98
N ALA A 128 -12.12 -0.56 -13.92
CA ALA A 128 -12.99 -0.67 -15.08
C ALA A 128 -12.66 0.38 -16.15
N PHE A 129 -12.43 1.62 -15.73
CA PHE A 129 -11.95 2.69 -16.60
C PHE A 129 -10.63 2.31 -17.26
N SER A 130 -9.63 1.88 -16.48
CA SER A 130 -8.33 1.46 -17.00
C SER A 130 -8.41 0.28 -17.98
N ARG A 131 -9.42 -0.59 -17.89
CA ARG A 131 -9.64 -1.68 -18.86
C ARG A 131 -10.21 -1.21 -20.19
N GLY A 132 -11.04 -0.17 -20.15
CA GLY A 132 -11.74 0.39 -21.31
C GLY A 132 -10.94 1.42 -22.11
N THR A 133 -9.85 1.96 -21.57
CA THR A 133 -9.02 2.95 -22.27
C THR A 133 -8.10 2.29 -23.34
N PRO A 134 -8.07 2.78 -24.59
CA PRO A 134 -7.15 2.30 -25.63
C PRO A 134 -5.68 2.61 -25.34
N ASP A 135 -5.41 3.64 -24.54
CA ASP A 135 -4.07 4.08 -24.11
C ASP A 135 -3.49 3.14 -23.06
N ARG A 136 -3.16 1.94 -23.53
CA ARG A 136 -2.38 0.93 -22.82
C ARG A 136 -0.90 1.27 -22.99
N LEU A 137 -0.19 1.52 -21.88
CA LEU A 137 1.26 1.72 -21.93
C LEU A 137 1.94 0.40 -22.38
N GLY A 138 2.54 0.43 -23.58
CA GLY A 138 3.37 -0.64 -24.13
C GLY A 138 2.62 -1.72 -24.94
N TYR A 139 3.38 -2.52 -25.69
CA TYR A 139 2.90 -3.55 -26.64
C TYR A 139 2.04 -4.66 -26.01
N ARG A 140 2.01 -4.76 -24.67
CA ARG A 140 1.19 -5.73 -23.90
C ARG A 140 0.14 -5.08 -23.00
N GLY A 141 0.12 -3.74 -22.92
CA GLY A 141 -0.80 -2.94 -22.14
C GLY A 141 -0.86 -3.25 -20.65
N SER A 142 -0.06 -2.54 -19.86
CA SER A 142 -0.25 -2.54 -18.41
C SER A 142 -1.53 -1.78 -18.06
N MET A 143 -2.31 -2.31 -17.11
CA MET A 143 -3.39 -1.55 -16.49
C MET A 143 -2.79 -0.39 -15.69
N LEU A 144 -3.32 0.81 -15.91
CA LEU A 144 -2.91 2.03 -15.23
C LEU A 144 -3.28 2.01 -13.75
N VAL A 145 -4.46 1.44 -13.46
CA VAL A 145 -4.97 1.19 -12.11
C VAL A 145 -5.61 -0.19 -12.09
N ALA A 146 -5.29 -0.98 -11.08
CA ALA A 146 -5.83 -2.31 -10.87
C ALA A 146 -6.20 -2.51 -9.40
N TYR A 147 -7.35 -3.12 -9.14
CA TYR A 147 -7.77 -3.49 -7.80
C TYR A 147 -8.04 -5.00 -7.75
N ASP A 148 -7.25 -5.72 -6.96
CA ASP A 148 -7.38 -7.17 -6.80
C ASP A 148 -7.13 -7.57 -5.32
N PRO A 149 -8.19 -7.88 -4.55
CA PRO A 149 -8.06 -8.31 -3.15
C PRO A 149 -7.11 -9.50 -2.95
N LEU A 150 -7.03 -10.41 -3.91
CA LEU A 150 -6.12 -11.56 -3.83
C LEU A 150 -4.66 -11.13 -4.01
N SER A 151 -4.39 -10.13 -4.84
CA SER A 151 -3.05 -9.52 -4.95
C SER A 151 -2.65 -8.81 -3.65
N GLY A 152 -3.59 -8.15 -2.97
CA GLY A 152 -3.34 -7.59 -1.64
C GLY A 152 -2.94 -8.65 -0.61
N LEU A 153 -3.69 -9.77 -0.54
CA LEU A 153 -3.36 -10.90 0.33
C LEU A 153 -2.00 -11.54 0.02
N ARG A 154 -1.66 -11.67 -1.28
CA ARG A 154 -0.34 -12.16 -1.71
C ARG A 154 0.77 -11.21 -1.29
N SER A 155 0.60 -9.91 -1.52
CA SER A 155 1.57 -8.88 -1.15
C SER A 155 1.79 -8.84 0.36
N PHE A 156 0.73 -8.95 1.15
CA PHE A 156 0.81 -9.08 2.60
C PHE A 156 1.64 -10.29 3.01
N SER A 157 1.29 -11.46 2.48
CA SER A 157 1.95 -12.73 2.84
C SER A 157 3.42 -12.71 2.46
N MET A 158 3.75 -12.22 1.26
CA MET A 158 5.11 -12.05 0.77
C MET A 158 5.92 -11.11 1.67
N THR A 159 5.36 -9.94 2.00
CA THR A 159 6.03 -8.94 2.84
C THR A 159 6.37 -9.52 4.21
N ARG A 160 5.37 -10.12 4.88
CA ARG A 160 5.54 -10.74 6.20
C ARG A 160 6.56 -11.89 6.16
N ASP A 161 6.49 -12.75 5.15
CA ASP A 161 7.38 -13.90 5.03
C ASP A 161 8.82 -13.50 4.70
N THR A 162 9.01 -12.48 3.86
CA THR A 162 10.32 -11.92 3.53
C THR A 162 10.95 -11.26 4.76
N LEU A 163 10.24 -10.37 5.44
CA LEU A 163 10.73 -9.71 6.65
C LEU A 163 11.09 -10.73 7.74
N ARG A 164 10.20 -11.69 7.98
CA ARG A 164 10.45 -12.77 8.95
C ARG A 164 11.71 -13.56 8.62
N LYS A 165 11.95 -13.89 7.34
CA LYS A 165 13.14 -14.66 6.94
C LYS A 165 14.41 -13.80 6.95
N GLY A 166 14.31 -12.55 6.51
CA GLY A 166 15.46 -11.64 6.41
C GLY A 166 16.01 -11.22 7.77
N PHE A 167 15.14 -11.12 8.77
CA PHE A 167 15.51 -10.75 10.14
C PHE A 167 15.44 -11.90 11.15
N ALA A 168 15.13 -13.13 10.70
CA ALA A 168 15.27 -14.33 11.51
C ALA A 168 16.73 -14.44 11.95
N THR A 169 16.94 -14.55 13.26
CA THR A 169 18.28 -14.76 13.84
C THR A 169 18.66 -16.22 13.77
#